data_AF-A0A963RS26-F1
#
_entry.id   AF-A0A963RS26-F1
#
_cell.length_a   1.000
_cell.length_b   1.000
_cell.length_c   1.000
_cell.angle_alpha   90.00
_cell.angle_beta   90.00
_cell.angle_gamma   90.00
#
_symmetry.space_group_name_H-M   'P 1'
#
loop_
_entity.id
_entity.type
_entity.pdbx_description
1 polymer ?
#
loop_
_entity_poly.entity_id
_entity_poly.type
_entity_poly.pdbx_seq_one_letter_code
_entity_poly.pdbx_strand_id
1 'polypeptide(L)'
;MERRNFLAAGGASVLGSLLASCGGGSSTDLAQSEQEGSGEGSSTPAPSPSPSPAPAPAPSGPAKARVLVVGGGMAGATVAKYLRLWGDSIEVTLVEPSATYTSCILSSLVLTGQRTLSSLQFSYSTLAASYGVIVKQDTVTGIEPG
;
A
#
# COMPACT_ATOMS: atom_id res chain seq x y z
N MET A 1 -2.38 16.23 -20.98
CA MET A 1 -2.76 17.14 -19.89
C MET A 1 -4.21 17.55 -20.09
N GLU A 2 -5.17 16.79 -19.56
CA GLU A 2 -6.57 17.23 -19.40
C GLU A 2 -7.21 16.44 -18.25
N ARG A 3 -7.41 17.09 -17.09
CA ARG A 3 -7.94 16.49 -15.85
C ARG A 3 -9.28 17.10 -15.43
N ARG A 4 -10.03 17.66 -16.39
CA ARG A 4 -11.13 18.59 -16.07
C ARG A 4 -12.53 18.09 -16.43
N ASN A 5 -12.72 16.83 -16.83
CA ASN A 5 -14.03 16.36 -17.29
C ASN A 5 -14.72 15.30 -16.42
N PHE A 6 -14.38 15.20 -15.13
CA PHE A 6 -14.96 14.17 -14.25
C PHE A 6 -16.14 14.65 -13.39
N LEU A 7 -16.66 15.85 -13.64
CA LEU A 7 -17.72 16.47 -12.82
C LEU A 7 -19.04 16.68 -13.58
N ALA A 8 -19.46 15.71 -14.39
CA ALA A 8 -20.74 15.76 -15.09
C ALA A 8 -21.36 14.36 -15.28
N ALA A 9 -21.74 13.70 -14.18
CA ALA A 9 -22.72 12.61 -14.21
C ALA A 9 -23.33 12.41 -12.81
N GLY A 10 -24.14 13.38 -12.38
CA GLY A 10 -25.14 13.14 -11.34
C GLY A 10 -26.30 12.34 -11.92
N GLY A 11 -26.61 11.19 -11.32
CA GLY A 11 -27.80 10.39 -11.58
C GLY A 11 -28.35 9.91 -10.24
N ALA A 12 -29.52 10.42 -9.87
CA ALA A 12 -30.20 10.19 -8.60
C ALA A 12 -30.88 8.81 -8.50
N SER A 13 -31.24 8.43 -7.25
CA SER A 13 -32.14 7.37 -6.74
C SER A 13 -31.41 6.48 -5.72
N VAL A 14 -31.90 6.15 -4.51
CA VAL A 14 -33.26 6.02 -3.96
C VAL A 14 -33.26 6.45 -2.49
N LEU A 15 -34.26 7.25 -2.09
CA LEU A 15 -34.70 7.42 -0.69
C LEU A 15 -35.47 6.18 -0.27
N GLY A 16 -35.02 5.49 0.79
CA GLY A 16 -35.68 4.33 1.37
C GLY A 16 -35.53 4.33 2.89
N SER A 17 -36.50 4.95 3.54
CA SER A 17 -36.64 5.14 4.98
C SER A 17 -36.82 3.82 5.74
N LEU A 18 -36.32 3.76 6.99
CA LEU A 18 -37.09 3.54 8.22
C LEU A 18 -36.30 2.79 9.31
N LEU A 19 -36.29 3.43 10.46
CA LEU A 19 -35.85 2.98 11.77
C LEU A 19 -36.74 1.84 12.29
N ALA A 20 -36.13 0.75 12.74
CA ALA A 20 -36.66 -0.21 13.74
C ALA A 20 -35.46 -1.10 14.12
N SER A 21 -35.13 -1.43 15.36
CA SER A 21 -35.86 -1.39 16.61
C SER A 21 -34.82 -1.53 17.74
N CYS A 22 -34.95 -0.73 18.80
CA CYS A 22 -34.41 -1.06 20.11
C CYS A 22 -35.13 -2.28 20.71
N GLY A 23 -34.46 -2.99 21.62
CA GLY A 23 -35.05 -3.95 22.57
C GLY A 23 -34.39 -5.33 22.45
N GLY A 24 -33.75 -5.94 23.45
CA GLY A 24 -33.79 -5.76 24.90
C GLY A 24 -34.33 -7.03 25.56
N GLY A 25 -33.50 -7.72 26.34
CA GLY A 25 -33.93 -8.53 27.49
C GLY A 25 -34.34 -10.00 27.28
N SER A 26 -33.49 -10.88 27.80
CA SER A 26 -33.76 -12.10 28.60
C SER A 26 -35.15 -12.77 28.57
N SER A 27 -35.19 -14.08 28.30
CA SER A 27 -35.50 -15.15 29.29
C SER A 27 -35.90 -16.48 28.62
N THR A 28 -35.45 -17.57 29.25
CA THR A 28 -35.97 -18.97 29.26
C THR A 28 -36.10 -19.72 27.92
N ASP A 29 -35.28 -20.74 27.63
CA ASP A 29 -35.16 -22.12 28.15
C ASP A 29 -36.06 -23.17 27.46
N LEU A 30 -35.41 -24.30 27.13
CA LEU A 30 -35.90 -25.64 26.79
C LEU A 30 -36.56 -25.90 25.42
N ALA A 31 -35.84 -26.58 24.53
CA ALA A 31 -36.09 -28.01 24.26
C ALA A 31 -35.05 -28.59 23.29
N GLN A 32 -34.61 -29.79 23.63
CA GLN A 32 -33.49 -30.54 23.09
C GLN A 32 -34.00 -31.55 22.05
N SER A 33 -33.29 -31.71 20.94
CA SER A 33 -33.33 -32.93 20.12
C SER A 33 -31.99 -33.12 19.42
N GLU A 34 -31.33 -34.20 19.79
CA GLU A 34 -30.08 -34.74 19.25
C GLU A 34 -30.21 -35.14 17.77
N GLN A 35 -29.14 -34.98 16.97
CA GLN A 35 -28.57 -36.05 16.13
C GLN A 35 -27.26 -35.57 15.46
N GLU A 36 -26.26 -36.45 15.54
CA GLU A 36 -24.91 -36.41 14.97
C GLU A 36 -24.83 -36.15 13.45
N GLY A 37 -23.69 -35.62 13.02
CA GLY A 37 -23.32 -35.58 11.60
C GLY A 37 -22.03 -34.83 11.32
N SER A 38 -20.91 -35.55 11.44
CA SER A 38 -19.76 -35.57 10.52
C SER A 38 -19.56 -34.41 9.51
N GLY A 39 -18.33 -33.90 9.42
CA GLY A 39 -17.78 -33.54 8.11
C GLY A 39 -16.98 -32.24 8.06
N GLU A 40 -15.74 -32.38 7.62
CA GLU A 40 -14.74 -31.37 7.38
C GLU A 40 -15.15 -30.26 6.38
N GLY A 41 -14.45 -29.13 6.49
CA GLY A 41 -14.15 -28.29 5.32
C GLY A 41 -14.80 -26.91 5.30
N SER A 42 -14.49 -26.04 6.27
CA SER A 42 -14.67 -24.59 6.06
C SER A 42 -13.58 -24.09 5.11
N SER A 43 -13.81 -24.25 3.81
CA SER A 43 -13.06 -23.58 2.76
C SER A 43 -13.21 -22.07 2.95
N THR A 44 -12.23 -21.46 3.62
CA THR A 44 -12.08 -20.01 3.67
C THR A 44 -11.74 -19.56 2.26
N PRO A 45 -12.55 -18.72 1.60
CA PRO A 45 -12.19 -18.23 0.27
C PRO A 45 -10.90 -17.41 0.39
N ALA A 46 -9.91 -17.77 -0.44
CA ALA A 46 -8.63 -17.09 -0.53
C ALA A 46 -8.81 -15.58 -0.79
N PRO A 47 -7.94 -14.71 -0.24
CA PRO A 47 -7.99 -13.28 -0.56
C PRO A 47 -7.71 -13.08 -2.05
N SER A 48 -8.67 -12.49 -2.76
CA SER A 48 -8.55 -12.09 -4.15
C SER A 48 -7.30 -11.21 -4.36
N PRO A 49 -6.49 -11.45 -5.42
CA PRO A 49 -5.31 -10.63 -5.67
C PRO A 49 -5.75 -9.20 -5.99
N SER A 50 -5.28 -8.25 -5.18
CA SER A 50 -5.44 -6.82 -5.46
C SER A 50 -4.76 -6.49 -6.80
N PRO A 51 -5.36 -5.66 -7.67
CA PRO A 51 -4.78 -5.33 -8.97
C PRO A 51 -3.44 -4.62 -8.77
N SER A 52 -2.35 -5.27 -9.20
CA SER A 52 -1.03 -4.66 -9.24
C SER A 52 -1.06 -3.47 -10.22
N PRO A 53 -0.61 -2.27 -9.83
CA PRO A 53 -0.57 -1.14 -10.75
C PRO A 53 0.33 -1.48 -11.94
N ALA A 54 -0.15 -1.15 -13.15
CA ALA A 54 0.60 -1.34 -14.38
C ALA A 54 1.96 -0.61 -14.30
N PRO A 55 3.04 -1.21 -14.84
CA PRO A 55 4.37 -0.61 -14.79
C PRO A 55 4.36 0.75 -15.49
N ALA A 56 4.87 1.78 -14.81
CA ALA A 56 5.11 3.08 -15.42
C ALA A 56 6.16 2.92 -16.53
N PRO A 57 6.03 3.66 -17.65
CA PRO A 57 6.92 3.52 -18.78
C PRO A 57 8.37 3.82 -18.36
N ALA A 58 9.26 2.84 -18.57
CA ALA A 58 10.69 3.05 -18.47
C ALA A 58 11.11 4.09 -19.53
N PRO A 59 12.04 5.01 -19.22
CA PRO A 59 12.43 6.04 -20.17
C PRO A 59 13.15 5.38 -21.36
N SER A 60 12.58 5.50 -22.57
CA SER A 60 13.21 5.08 -23.81
C SER A 60 13.93 6.28 -24.45
N GLY A 61 15.20 6.48 -24.11
CA GLY A 61 16.03 7.59 -24.61
C GLY A 61 17.08 8.05 -23.59
N PRO A 62 18.05 8.89 -23.98
CA PRO A 62 19.02 9.46 -23.04
C PRO A 62 18.31 10.27 -21.95
N ALA A 63 18.67 10.04 -20.69
CA ALA A 63 18.06 10.71 -19.55
C ALA A 63 18.31 12.23 -19.64
N LYS A 64 17.25 13.03 -19.52
CA LYS A 64 17.34 14.50 -19.58
C LYS A 64 18.08 15.08 -18.36
N ALA A 65 17.95 14.41 -17.22
CA ALA A 65 18.61 14.75 -15.97
C ALA A 65 18.82 13.49 -15.14
N ARG A 66 19.81 13.53 -14.24
CA ARG A 66 20.10 12.46 -13.27
C ARG A 66 19.90 13.01 -11.86
N VAL A 67 19.15 12.28 -11.05
CA VAL A 67 18.87 12.63 -9.66
C VAL A 67 19.26 11.48 -8.76
N LEU A 68 20.11 11.78 -7.78
CA LEU A 68 20.43 10.88 -6.68
C LEU A 68 19.55 11.24 -5.48
N VAL A 69 18.83 10.27 -4.92
CA VAL A 69 18.08 10.41 -3.68
C VAL A 69 18.80 9.60 -2.62
N VAL A 70 19.20 10.27 -1.53
CA VAL A 70 19.91 9.63 -0.41
C VAL A 70 18.93 9.38 0.72
N GLY A 71 18.79 8.12 1.13
CA GLY A 71 17.86 7.67 2.17
C GLY A 71 16.52 7.18 1.61
N GLY A 72 16.18 5.93 1.90
CA GLY A 72 14.99 5.21 1.45
C GLY A 72 13.78 5.30 2.39
N GLY A 73 13.78 6.20 3.37
CA GLY A 73 12.62 6.41 4.22
C GLY A 73 11.37 6.89 3.45
N MET A 74 10.26 7.12 4.14
CA MET A 74 9.00 7.52 3.48
C MET A 74 9.16 8.73 2.56
N ALA A 75 9.96 9.73 2.95
CA ALA A 75 10.21 10.92 2.15
C ALA A 75 11.01 10.61 0.87
N GLY A 76 12.16 9.93 0.99
CA GLY A 76 13.03 9.63 -0.15
C GLY A 76 12.38 8.68 -1.16
N ALA A 77 11.69 7.64 -0.68
CA ALA A 77 10.91 6.74 -1.54
C ALA A 77 9.80 7.49 -2.30
N THR A 78 9.14 8.45 -1.64
CA THR A 78 8.12 9.30 -2.26
C THR A 78 8.73 10.20 -3.34
N VAL A 79 9.82 10.90 -3.03
CA VAL A 79 10.53 11.74 -4.01
C VAL A 79 10.95 10.92 -5.22
N ALA A 80 11.58 9.76 -5.01
CA ALA A 80 12.03 8.90 -6.09
C ALA A 80 10.88 8.44 -6.99
N LYS A 81 9.76 8.03 -6.39
CA LYS A 81 8.55 7.64 -7.11
C LYS A 81 7.97 8.78 -7.95
N TYR A 82 7.80 9.97 -7.36
CA TYR A 82 7.14 11.07 -8.05
C TYR A 82 8.03 11.74 -9.10
N LEU A 83 9.35 11.75 -8.89
CA LEU A 83 10.29 12.15 -9.95
C LEU A 83 10.21 11.23 -11.16
N ARG A 84 10.05 9.91 -10.96
CA ARG A 84 9.82 8.96 -12.06
C ARG A 84 8.44 9.06 -12.69
N LEU A 85 7.41 9.37 -11.90
CA LEU A 85 6.02 9.44 -12.36
C LEU A 85 5.72 10.71 -13.16
N TRP A 86 6.30 11.84 -12.76
CA TRP A 86 6.00 13.16 -13.32
C TRP A 86 7.19 13.82 -14.02
N GLY A 87 8.39 13.27 -13.87
CA GLY A 87 9.58 13.77 -14.56
C GLY A 87 9.63 13.31 -16.01
N ASP A 88 9.92 14.25 -16.91
CA ASP A 88 10.14 13.94 -18.32
C ASP A 88 11.50 13.24 -18.52
N SER A 89 11.50 11.90 -18.51
CA SER A 89 12.70 11.08 -18.76
C SER A 89 13.89 11.40 -17.83
N ILE A 90 13.62 11.47 -16.53
CA ILE A 90 14.63 11.63 -15.48
C ILE A 90 15.11 10.23 -15.04
N GLU A 91 16.42 10.06 -14.91
CA GLU A 91 17.04 8.90 -14.29
C GLU A 91 17.16 9.16 -12.79
N VAL A 92 16.54 8.29 -11.99
CA VAL A 92 16.49 8.43 -10.54
C VAL A 92 17.17 7.23 -9.89
N THR A 93 18.18 7.50 -9.08
CA THR A 93 18.87 6.48 -8.28
C THR A 93 18.60 6.75 -6.80
N LEU A 94 18.02 5.78 -6.11
CA LEU A 94 17.81 5.78 -4.66
C LEU A 94 18.93 5.00 -3.99
N VAL A 95 19.65 5.63 -3.06
CA VAL A 95 20.71 5.00 -2.28
C VAL A 95 20.24 4.84 -0.83
N GLU A 96 20.23 3.61 -0.33
CA GLU A 96 19.80 3.28 1.03
C GLU A 96 20.54 2.03 1.54
N PRO A 97 21.14 2.05 2.74
CA PRO A 97 21.88 0.88 3.25
C PRO A 97 21.00 -0.34 3.57
N SER A 98 19.76 -0.13 3.99
CA SER A 98 18.86 -1.22 4.35
C SER A 98 18.05 -1.71 3.15
N ALA A 99 17.95 -3.03 2.93
CA ALA A 99 17.12 -3.58 1.84
C ALA A 99 15.60 -3.35 2.04
N THR A 100 15.19 -3.14 3.30
CA THR A 100 13.80 -2.98 3.72
C THR A 100 13.71 -1.80 4.69
N TYR A 101 12.76 -0.90 4.45
CA TYR A 101 12.43 0.19 5.36
C TYR A 101 11.50 -0.28 6.47
N THR A 102 11.84 -0.01 7.73
CA THR A 102 10.91 -0.24 8.86
C THR A 102 10.32 1.10 9.30
N SER A 103 8.99 1.20 9.27
CA SER A 103 8.29 2.43 9.67
C SER A 103 8.32 2.64 11.18
N CYS A 104 8.65 3.86 11.60
CA CYS A 104 8.47 4.33 12.98
C CYS A 104 6.99 4.56 13.33
N ILE A 105 6.15 4.86 12.32
CA ILE A 105 4.73 5.11 12.52
C ILE A 105 4.05 3.79 12.89
N LEU A 106 3.22 3.80 13.94
CA LEU A 106 2.57 2.62 14.54
C LEU A 106 3.52 1.62 15.23
N SER A 107 4.80 1.96 15.41
CA SER A 107 5.78 1.07 16.07
C SER A 107 5.42 0.70 17.51
N SER A 108 4.73 1.58 18.24
CA SER A 108 4.25 1.30 19.61
C SER A 108 3.24 0.13 19.66
N LEU A 109 2.51 -0.13 18.57
CA LEU A 109 1.57 -1.24 18.49
C LEU A 109 2.26 -2.60 18.41
N VAL A 110 3.54 -2.64 18.05
CA VAL A 110 4.35 -3.86 18.07
C VAL A 110 4.63 -4.29 19.51
N LEU A 111 4.89 -3.34 20.40
CA LEU A 111 5.16 -3.62 21.82
C LEU A 111 3.93 -4.15 22.57
N THR A 112 2.74 -3.73 22.15
CA THR A 112 1.46 -4.20 22.72
C THR A 112 0.92 -5.45 22.02
N GLY A 113 1.65 -6.01 21.05
CA GLY A 113 1.24 -7.20 20.30
C GLY A 113 0.12 -7.00 19.28
N GLN A 114 -0.33 -5.76 19.05
CA GLN A 114 -1.41 -5.44 18.10
C GLN A 114 -0.93 -5.39 16.64
N ARG A 115 0.38 -5.27 16.42
CA ARG A 115 1.03 -5.29 15.10
C ARG A 115 2.26 -6.18 15.15
N THR A 116 2.66 -6.73 14.01
CA THR A 116 3.93 -7.43 13.86
C THR A 116 4.98 -6.50 13.28
N LEU A 117 6.27 -6.76 13.54
CA LEU A 117 7.37 -6.00 12.95
C LEU A 117 7.33 -6.06 11.41
N SER A 118 7.01 -7.21 10.84
CA SER A 118 6.86 -7.41 9.39
C SER A 118 5.76 -6.53 8.77
N SER A 119 4.69 -6.22 9.51
CA SER A 119 3.62 -5.35 9.01
C SER A 119 4.04 -3.88 8.86
N LEU A 120 5.18 -3.50 9.46
CA LEU A 120 5.76 -2.16 9.37
C LEU A 120 6.98 -2.11 8.42
N GLN A 121 7.29 -3.24 7.77
CA GLN A 121 8.40 -3.37 6.85
C GLN A 121 7.95 -3.18 5.40
N PHE A 122 8.69 -2.37 4.66
CA PHE A 122 8.41 -2.00 3.28
C PHE A 122 9.64 -2.27 2.42
N SER A 123 9.46 -3.05 1.34
CA SER A 123 10.52 -3.29 0.36
C SER A 123 10.52 -2.23 -0.74
N TYR A 124 11.67 -2.06 -1.40
CA TYR A 124 11.81 -1.16 -2.55
C TYR A 124 11.51 -1.82 -3.89
N SER A 125 11.05 -3.07 -3.91
CA SER A 125 10.80 -3.84 -5.14
C SER A 125 9.79 -3.15 -6.06
N THR A 126 8.73 -2.55 -5.50
CA THR A 126 7.74 -1.80 -6.28
C THR A 126 8.33 -0.53 -6.90
N LEU A 127 9.27 0.14 -6.23
CA LEU A 127 9.95 1.31 -6.79
C LEU A 127 10.78 0.92 -8.02
N ALA A 128 11.52 -0.19 -7.92
CA ALA A 128 12.32 -0.69 -9.03
C ALA A 128 11.46 -1.22 -10.18
N ALA A 129 10.53 -2.14 -9.89
CA ALA A 129 9.75 -2.86 -10.91
C ALA A 129 8.66 -1.98 -11.55
N SER A 130 7.95 -1.18 -10.76
CA SER A 130 6.78 -0.43 -11.25
C SER A 130 7.11 1.00 -11.67
N TYR A 131 8.16 1.63 -11.11
CA TYR A 131 8.49 3.03 -11.40
C TYR A 131 9.83 3.21 -12.12
N GLY A 132 10.64 2.15 -12.26
CA GLY A 132 11.95 2.23 -12.91
C GLY A 132 12.97 3.05 -12.11
N VAL A 133 12.83 3.10 -10.78
CA VAL A 133 13.83 3.70 -9.89
C VAL A 133 14.99 2.73 -9.75
N ILE A 134 16.22 3.20 -9.91
CA ILE A 134 17.42 2.40 -9.68
C ILE A 134 17.68 2.40 -8.17
N VAL A 135 17.50 1.26 -7.50
CA VAL A 135 17.77 1.14 -6.06
C VAL A 135 19.16 0.59 -5.85
N LYS A 136 19.98 1.27 -5.05
CA LYS A 136 21.34 0.87 -4.66
C LYS A 136 21.41 0.70 -3.16
N GLN A 137 21.78 -0.50 -2.74
CA GLN A 137 21.97 -0.80 -1.33
C GLN A 137 23.37 -0.38 -0.89
N ASP A 138 23.51 0.86 -0.43
CA ASP A 138 24.82 1.44 -0.06
C ASP A 138 24.65 2.61 0.93
N THR A 139 25.75 3.03 1.55
CA THR A 139 25.82 4.19 2.44
C THR A 139 26.57 5.32 1.76
N VAL A 140 25.97 6.51 1.68
CA VAL A 140 26.64 7.70 1.17
C VAL A 140 27.57 8.26 2.24
N THR A 141 28.87 8.37 1.93
CA THR A 141 29.91 8.81 2.88
C THR A 141 30.26 10.29 2.78
N GLY A 142 29.94 10.93 1.65
CA GLY A 142 30.23 12.34 1.42
C GLY A 142 29.53 12.85 0.17
N ILE A 143 29.38 14.17 0.10
CA ILE A 143 28.90 14.89 -1.08
C ILE A 143 29.91 16.00 -1.32
N GLU A 144 30.52 16.00 -2.50
CA GLU A 144 31.43 17.06 -2.94
C GLU A 144 30.62 18.06 -3.79
N PRO A 145 30.19 19.20 -3.23
CA PRO A 145 29.71 20.31 -4.03
C PRO A 145 30.93 20.96 -4.68
N GLY A 146 30.98 20.95 -6.02
CA GLY A 146 32.12 21.48 -6.77
C GLY A 146 32.46 22.94 -6.48
#